data_AF-A0A951KVP1-F1
#
_entry.id   AF-A0A951KVP1-F1
#
_cell.length_a   1.000
_cell.length_b   1.000
_cell.length_c   1.000
_cell.angle_alpha   90.00
_cell.angle_beta   90.00
_cell.angle_gamma   90.00
#
_symmetry.space_group_name_H-M   'P 1'
#
loop_
_entity.id
_entity.type
_entity.pdbx_description
1 polymer ?
#
loop_
_entity_poly.entity_id
_entity_poly.type
_entity_poly.pdbx_seq_one_letter_code
_entity_poly.pdbx_strand_id
1 'polypeptide(L)'
;MPIDRPAAETFIWSTARLLDRHRYAMLFADGSAEPVQAALAAYQNPDGGFGHGLEPDLRAPGSQPGPTLYALETLLEAEMLASEMGNSARAWVAGIADPDGGIPSALAGFEAYPHAPWWTPEPGSMLTFGLAGVLHAGGVENDEWLPRATEWCWHAIEAQQAASAYWLKYACAFLDAVPDEQ
;
A
#
# COMPACT_ATOMS: atom_id res chain seq x y z
N MET A 1 12.88 26.65 -5.04
CA MET A 1 13.78 26.15 -3.98
C MET A 1 14.50 24.94 -4.55
N PRO A 2 15.83 24.96 -4.74
CA PRO A 2 16.54 23.78 -5.21
C PRO A 2 16.48 22.68 -4.14
N ILE A 3 16.29 21.43 -4.57
CA ILE A 3 16.31 20.26 -3.69
C ILE A 3 17.78 19.90 -3.40
N ASP A 4 18.18 19.88 -2.13
CA ASP A 4 19.52 19.48 -1.70
C ASP A 4 19.61 17.96 -1.56
N ARG A 5 19.98 17.28 -2.66
CA ARG A 5 20.07 15.81 -2.71
C ARG A 5 21.12 15.23 -1.75
N PRO A 6 22.35 15.77 -1.65
CA PRO A 6 23.33 15.28 -0.67
C PRO A 6 22.86 15.34 0.78
N ALA A 7 22.16 16.42 1.17
CA ALA A 7 21.59 16.53 2.51
C ALA A 7 20.48 15.49 2.74
N ALA A 8 19.59 15.28 1.76
CA ALA A 8 18.56 14.26 1.82
C ALA A 8 19.15 12.84 1.93
N GLU A 9 20.20 12.55 1.16
CA GLU A 9 20.93 11.29 1.23
C GLU A 9 21.54 11.04 2.62
N THR A 10 22.22 12.05 3.17
CA THR A 10 22.80 11.98 4.52
C THR A 10 21.74 11.69 5.56
N PHE A 11 20.55 12.31 5.46
CA PHE A 11 19.43 12.05 6.34
C PHE A 11 18.97 10.59 6.25
N ILE A 12 18.75 10.05 5.04
CA ILE A 12 18.35 8.65 4.83
C ILE A 12 19.35 7.68 5.47
N TRP A 13 20.65 7.84 5.20
CA TRP A 13 21.67 6.95 5.76
C TRP A 13 21.77 7.03 7.29
N SER A 14 21.43 8.19 7.87
CA SER A 14 21.52 8.44 9.31
C SER A 14 20.30 7.94 10.09
N THR A 15 19.08 8.01 9.53
CA THR A 15 17.84 7.84 10.29
C THR A 15 16.89 6.79 9.74
N ALA A 16 16.94 6.48 8.45
CA ALA A 16 15.92 5.66 7.82
C ALA A 16 16.05 4.17 8.20
N ARG A 17 14.94 3.43 8.10
CA ARG A 17 14.95 1.98 8.30
C ARG A 17 15.72 1.31 7.16
N LEU A 18 16.12 0.05 7.36
CA LEU A 18 16.87 -0.69 6.35
C LEU A 18 16.11 -0.79 5.01
N LEU A 19 14.79 -1.02 5.06
CA LEU A 19 13.92 -1.02 3.88
C LEU A 19 14.01 0.30 3.10
N ASP A 20 13.90 1.43 3.79
CA ASP A 20 13.89 2.76 3.16
C ASP A 20 15.27 3.09 2.55
N ARG A 21 16.36 2.62 3.17
CA ARG A 21 17.72 2.74 2.61
C ARG A 21 17.89 1.92 1.33
N HIS A 22 17.36 0.70 1.30
CA HIS A 22 17.39 -0.13 0.10
C HIS A 22 16.52 0.47 -1.01
N ARG A 23 15.33 0.99 -0.69
CA ARG A 23 14.49 1.74 -1.64
C ARG A 23 15.22 2.96 -2.20
N TYR A 24 15.90 3.74 -1.34
CA TYR A 24 16.70 4.88 -1.80
C TYR A 24 17.82 4.45 -2.75
N ALA A 25 18.57 3.40 -2.39
CA ALA A 25 19.66 2.90 -3.22
C ALA A 25 19.15 2.41 -4.60
N MET A 26 18.01 1.72 -4.62
CA MET A 26 17.37 1.27 -5.86
C MET A 26 16.93 2.44 -6.74
N LEU A 27 16.24 3.43 -6.17
CA LEU A 27 15.67 4.55 -6.93
C LEU A 27 16.70 5.60 -7.36
N PHE A 28 17.80 5.75 -6.60
CA PHE A 28 18.70 6.90 -6.74
C PHE A 28 20.19 6.56 -6.76
N ALA A 29 20.60 5.30 -6.60
CA ALA A 29 22.02 4.93 -6.53
C ALA A 29 22.33 3.59 -7.23
N ASP A 30 21.61 3.29 -8.31
CA ASP A 30 21.81 2.10 -9.17
C ASP A 30 21.79 0.77 -8.40
N GLY A 31 21.10 0.71 -7.26
CA GLY A 31 20.92 -0.50 -6.46
C GLY A 31 19.92 -1.47 -7.09
N SER A 32 20.05 -2.76 -6.79
CA SER A 32 19.09 -3.77 -7.25
C SER A 32 17.82 -3.79 -6.38
N ALA A 33 16.75 -4.39 -6.91
CA ALA A 33 15.48 -4.60 -6.21
C ALA A 33 15.55 -5.69 -5.11
N GLU A 34 16.49 -6.64 -5.22
CA GLU A 34 16.55 -7.82 -4.34
C GLU A 34 16.70 -7.46 -2.84
N PRO A 35 17.55 -6.48 -2.44
CA PRO A 35 17.62 -6.07 -1.04
C PRO A 35 16.34 -5.41 -0.52
N VAL A 36 15.54 -4.79 -1.39
CA VAL A 36 14.24 -4.22 -1.02
C VAL A 36 13.29 -5.35 -0.63
N GLN A 37 13.14 -6.36 -1.50
CA GLN A 37 12.29 -7.52 -1.22
C GLN A 37 12.76 -8.30 0.02
N ALA A 38 14.07 -8.50 0.17
CA ALA A 38 14.63 -9.20 1.33
C ALA A 38 14.34 -8.46 2.65
N ALA A 39 14.43 -7.13 2.66
CA ALA A 39 14.07 -6.34 3.84
C ALA A 39 12.55 -6.33 4.09
N LEU A 40 11.75 -6.31 3.02
CA LEU A 40 10.29 -6.32 3.11
C LEU A 40 9.74 -7.64 3.68
N ALA A 41 10.41 -8.76 3.40
CA ALA A 41 10.04 -10.09 3.89
C ALA A 41 9.90 -10.16 5.43
N ALA A 42 10.68 -9.35 6.17
CA ALA A 42 10.60 -9.30 7.64
C ALA A 42 9.29 -8.68 8.17
N TYR A 43 8.49 -8.06 7.30
CA TYR A 43 7.20 -7.46 7.65
C TYR A 43 5.99 -8.29 7.21
N GLN A 44 6.20 -9.34 6.41
CA GLN A 44 5.12 -10.21 5.92
C GLN A 44 4.76 -11.25 6.97
N ASN A 45 3.48 -11.41 7.25
CA ASN A 45 2.95 -12.45 8.13
C ASN A 45 2.65 -13.74 7.35
N PRO A 46 2.52 -14.89 8.04
CA PRO A 46 2.17 -16.17 7.40
C PRO A 46 0.84 -16.19 6.65
N ASP A 47 -0.06 -15.24 6.91
CA ASP A 47 -1.34 -15.09 6.21
C ASP A 47 -1.21 -14.35 4.86
N GLY A 48 -0.02 -13.82 4.56
CA GLY A 48 0.29 -13.11 3.32
C GLY A 48 0.22 -11.58 3.43
N GLY A 49 -0.44 -11.06 4.46
CA GLY A 49 -0.52 -9.62 4.72
C GLY A 49 0.71 -9.06 5.44
N PHE A 50 0.75 -7.74 5.63
CA PHE A 50 1.90 -7.05 6.23
C PHE A 50 1.53 -6.35 7.52
N GLY A 51 2.49 -6.29 8.45
CA GLY A 51 2.35 -5.63 9.74
C GLY A 51 3.71 -5.16 10.29
N HIS A 52 3.98 -5.46 11.56
CA HIS A 52 5.27 -5.23 12.21
C HIS A 52 5.81 -3.79 12.15
N GLY A 53 4.94 -2.78 12.10
CA GLY A 53 5.39 -1.39 12.01
C GLY A 53 5.92 -0.98 10.64
N LEU A 54 5.49 -1.68 9.58
CA LEU A 54 5.81 -1.30 8.20
C LEU A 54 5.21 0.07 7.85
N GLU A 55 3.96 0.31 8.23
CA GLU A 55 3.38 1.66 8.29
C GLU A 55 3.87 2.34 9.58
N PRO A 56 4.65 3.44 9.50
CA PRO A 56 5.26 4.06 10.69
C PRO A 56 4.27 4.47 11.78
N ASP A 57 3.03 4.82 11.43
CA ASP A 57 2.01 5.27 12.39
C ASP A 57 1.21 4.12 13.05
N LEU A 58 1.52 2.86 12.72
CA LEU A 58 0.92 1.66 13.31
C LEU A 58 1.97 0.62 13.70
N ARG A 59 2.16 0.35 15.00
CA ARG A 59 3.16 -0.62 15.50
C ARG A 59 2.60 -2.03 15.72
N ALA A 60 1.40 -2.31 15.25
CA ALA A 60 0.77 -3.62 15.39
C ALA A 60 1.54 -4.71 14.61
N PRO A 61 1.73 -5.92 15.19
CA PRO A 61 2.41 -7.01 14.50
C PRO A 61 1.52 -7.69 13.45
N GLY A 62 0.20 -7.74 13.68
CA GLY A 62 -0.74 -8.38 12.78
C GLY A 62 -0.90 -7.67 11.44
N SER A 63 -1.38 -8.42 10.45
CA SER A 63 -1.59 -7.93 9.09
C SER A 63 -2.68 -6.86 9.02
N GLN A 64 -2.41 -5.77 8.30
CA GLN A 64 -3.30 -4.61 8.23
C GLN A 64 -3.32 -4.00 6.82
N PRO A 65 -4.46 -3.40 6.39
CA PRO A 65 -4.63 -2.88 5.03
C PRO A 65 -3.57 -1.84 4.62
N GLY A 66 -3.28 -0.86 5.49
CA GLY A 66 -2.29 0.20 5.23
C GLY A 66 -0.87 -0.35 5.02
N PRO A 67 -0.30 -1.12 5.97
CA PRO A 67 0.96 -1.83 5.77
C PRO A 67 1.02 -2.68 4.48
N THR A 68 -0.05 -3.43 4.18
CA THR A 68 -0.09 -4.26 2.96
C THR A 68 -0.10 -3.42 1.69
N LEU A 69 -0.81 -2.28 1.68
CA LEU A 69 -0.76 -1.32 0.57
C LEU A 69 0.67 -0.79 0.37
N TYR A 70 1.33 -0.34 1.44
CA TYR A 70 2.72 0.13 1.36
C TYR A 70 3.68 -0.94 0.81
N ALA A 71 3.47 -2.21 1.21
CA ALA A 71 4.25 -3.32 0.68
C ALA A 71 4.02 -3.52 -0.82
N LEU A 72 2.77 -3.51 -1.28
CA LEU A 72 2.43 -3.64 -2.70
C LEU A 72 2.96 -2.47 -3.53
N GLU A 73 2.87 -1.23 -3.04
CA GLU A 73 3.47 -0.04 -3.68
C GLU A 73 4.99 -0.21 -3.81
N THR A 74 5.64 -0.67 -2.75
CA THR A 74 7.10 -0.94 -2.76
C THR A 74 7.47 -2.05 -3.75
N LEU A 75 6.65 -3.11 -3.86
CA LEU A 75 6.88 -4.19 -4.82
C LEU A 75 6.62 -3.74 -6.26
N LEU A 76 5.65 -2.85 -6.50
CA LEU A 76 5.42 -2.25 -7.80
C LEU A 76 6.64 -1.41 -8.24
N GLU A 77 7.14 -0.53 -7.38
CA GLU A 77 8.35 0.28 -7.64
C GLU A 77 9.58 -0.59 -7.95
N ALA A 78 9.66 -1.76 -7.34
CA ALA A 78 10.76 -2.71 -7.53
C ALA A 78 10.55 -3.66 -8.71
N GLU A 79 9.45 -3.53 -9.48
CA GLU A 79 9.03 -4.45 -10.54
C GLU A 79 8.87 -5.91 -10.06
N MET A 80 8.50 -6.11 -8.79
CA MET A 80 8.37 -7.41 -8.13
C MET A 80 6.93 -7.75 -7.72
N LEU A 81 5.94 -7.00 -8.20
CA LEU A 81 4.53 -7.22 -7.85
C LEU A 81 4.04 -8.64 -8.21
N ALA A 82 4.55 -9.22 -9.29
CA ALA A 82 4.22 -10.59 -9.73
C ALA A 82 4.95 -11.70 -8.96
N SER A 83 5.81 -11.36 -7.99
CA SER A 83 6.50 -12.33 -7.15
C SER A 83 5.54 -13.11 -6.24
N GLU A 84 6.01 -14.22 -5.65
CA GLU A 84 5.24 -14.99 -4.66
C GLU A 84 4.76 -14.11 -3.49
N MET A 85 5.62 -13.21 -3.01
CA MET A 85 5.29 -12.24 -1.97
C MET A 85 4.12 -11.34 -2.38
N GLY A 86 4.17 -10.78 -3.59
CA GLY A 86 3.10 -9.93 -4.12
C GLY A 86 1.80 -10.69 -4.37
N ASN A 87 1.87 -11.92 -4.88
CA ASN A 87 0.70 -12.77 -5.09
C ASN A 87 0.03 -13.16 -3.77
N SER A 88 0.81 -13.48 -2.73
CA SER A 88 0.30 -13.78 -1.40
C SER A 88 -0.37 -12.56 -0.75
N ALA A 89 0.21 -11.38 -0.92
CA ALA A 89 -0.35 -10.12 -0.45
C ALA A 89 -1.68 -9.77 -1.14
N ARG A 90 -1.76 -9.95 -2.46
CA ARG A 90 -3.00 -9.80 -3.23
C ARG A 90 -4.11 -10.74 -2.76
N ALA A 91 -3.77 -12.02 -2.56
CA ALA A 91 -4.72 -13.01 -2.05
C ALA A 91 -5.22 -12.63 -0.64
N TRP A 92 -4.34 -12.11 0.21
CA TRP A 92 -4.72 -11.59 1.53
C TRP A 92 -5.67 -10.41 1.42
N VAL A 93 -5.41 -9.43 0.53
CA VAL A 93 -6.28 -8.29 0.27
C VAL A 93 -7.68 -8.75 -0.17
N ALA A 94 -7.75 -9.68 -1.13
CA ALA A 94 -9.02 -10.25 -1.58
C ALA A 94 -9.79 -10.94 -0.44
N GLY A 95 -9.08 -11.57 0.50
CA GLY A 95 -9.67 -12.28 1.64
C GLY A 95 -10.23 -11.39 2.74
N ILE A 96 -9.83 -10.11 2.81
CA ILE A 96 -10.32 -9.15 3.80
C ILE A 96 -11.34 -8.15 3.24
N ALA A 97 -11.62 -8.23 1.94
CA ALA A 97 -12.55 -7.31 1.28
C ALA A 97 -13.98 -7.48 1.78
N ASP A 98 -14.66 -6.34 1.94
CA ASP A 98 -16.10 -6.29 2.17
C ASP A 98 -16.86 -6.88 0.96
N PRO A 99 -18.12 -7.32 1.13
CA PRO A 99 -18.89 -7.95 0.04
C PRO A 99 -18.99 -7.09 -1.23
N ASP A 100 -19.02 -5.76 -1.08
CA ASP A 100 -19.09 -4.77 -2.17
C ASP A 100 -17.72 -4.47 -2.81
N GLY A 101 -16.64 -5.09 -2.33
CA GLY A 101 -15.27 -4.90 -2.85
C GLY A 101 -14.46 -3.86 -2.10
N GLY A 102 -15.06 -3.11 -1.17
CA GLY A 102 -14.36 -2.14 -0.33
C GLY A 102 -13.33 -2.81 0.59
N ILE A 103 -12.28 -2.07 0.95
CA ILE A 103 -11.29 -2.50 1.93
C ILE A 103 -11.44 -1.67 3.21
N PRO A 104 -11.59 -2.29 4.38
CA PRO A 104 -11.70 -1.55 5.63
C PRO A 104 -10.41 -0.75 5.91
N SER A 105 -10.53 0.37 6.62
CA SER A 105 -9.38 1.21 6.98
C SER A 105 -8.43 0.50 7.97
N ALA A 106 -8.98 -0.39 8.80
CA ALA A 106 -8.25 -1.17 9.79
C ALA A 106 -9.02 -2.45 10.15
N LEU A 107 -8.29 -3.52 10.47
CA LEU A 107 -8.84 -4.79 10.99
C LEU A 107 -8.66 -4.85 12.50
N ALA A 108 -9.54 -5.54 13.22
CA ALA A 108 -9.44 -5.67 14.67
C ALA A 108 -8.08 -6.23 15.15
N GLY A 109 -7.68 -5.86 16.37
CA GLY A 109 -6.50 -6.37 17.07
C GLY A 109 -5.31 -5.41 17.11
N PHE A 110 -5.31 -4.34 16.29
CA PHE A 110 -4.26 -3.32 16.35
C PHE A 110 -4.34 -2.45 17.60
N GLU A 111 -5.52 -2.35 18.21
CA GLU A 111 -5.82 -1.43 19.32
C GLU A 111 -4.95 -1.72 20.56
N ALA A 112 -4.45 -2.95 20.69
CA ALA A 112 -3.55 -3.37 21.76
C ALA A 112 -2.10 -2.89 21.61
N TYR A 113 -1.75 -2.24 20.50
CA TYR A 113 -0.38 -1.83 20.15
C TYR A 113 -0.28 -0.32 19.94
N PRO A 114 0.92 0.30 20.04
CA PRO A 114 1.06 1.73 19.77
C PRO A 114 0.62 2.08 18.34
N HIS A 115 -0.28 3.06 18.22
CA HIS A 115 -0.81 3.55 16.96
C HIS A 115 -1.15 5.03 17.07
N ALA A 116 -1.20 5.72 15.93
CA ALA A 116 -1.66 7.09 15.88
C ALA A 116 -3.19 7.18 16.08
N PRO A 117 -3.71 8.29 16.64
CA PRO A 117 -5.11 8.40 17.05
C PRO A 117 -6.13 8.39 15.90
N TRP A 118 -5.69 8.50 14.65
CA TRP A 118 -6.54 8.43 13.47
C TRP A 118 -6.79 7.01 12.96
N TRP A 119 -6.21 5.98 13.60
CA TRP A 119 -6.54 4.59 13.30
C TRP A 119 -7.93 4.26 13.85
N THR A 120 -8.93 4.39 12.99
CA THR A 120 -10.34 4.09 13.30
C THR A 120 -10.89 3.11 12.26
N PRO A 121 -11.44 1.95 12.66
CA PRO A 121 -12.05 1.01 11.73
C PRO A 121 -13.27 1.61 11.04
N GLU A 122 -13.24 1.65 9.72
CA GLU A 122 -14.33 2.07 8.85
C GLU A 122 -14.43 1.07 7.69
N PRO A 123 -15.64 0.60 7.33
CA PRO A 123 -15.84 -0.23 6.14
C PRO A 123 -15.59 0.59 4.88
N GLY A 124 -15.16 -0.04 3.79
CA GLY A 124 -14.98 0.62 2.49
C GLY A 124 -14.23 1.96 2.57
N SER A 125 -12.90 1.90 2.71
CA SER A 125 -12.07 3.09 2.95
C SER A 125 -11.31 3.56 1.71
N MET A 126 -10.64 4.70 1.83
CA MET A 126 -9.74 5.23 0.79
C MET A 126 -8.58 4.29 0.40
N LEU A 127 -8.27 3.29 1.24
CA LEU A 127 -7.25 2.28 0.92
C LEU A 127 -7.67 1.39 -0.25
N THR A 128 -8.98 1.27 -0.52
CA THR A 128 -9.51 0.56 -1.69
C THR A 128 -8.96 1.16 -2.99
N PHE A 129 -8.94 2.51 -3.09
CA PHE A 129 -8.35 3.19 -4.25
C PHE A 129 -6.87 2.88 -4.41
N GLY A 130 -6.08 2.97 -3.33
CA GLY A 130 -4.65 2.69 -3.38
C GLY A 130 -4.36 1.26 -3.78
N LEU A 131 -5.09 0.30 -3.21
CA LEU A 131 -4.92 -1.12 -3.50
C LEU A 131 -5.40 -1.47 -4.92
N ALA A 132 -6.51 -0.93 -5.40
CA ALA A 132 -6.92 -1.12 -6.79
C ALA A 132 -5.93 -0.46 -7.76
N GLY A 133 -5.52 0.77 -7.47
CA GLY A 133 -4.58 1.55 -8.29
C GLY A 133 -3.22 0.87 -8.45
N VAL A 134 -2.63 0.34 -7.37
CA VAL A 134 -1.34 -0.37 -7.46
C VAL A 134 -1.43 -1.65 -8.30
N LEU A 135 -2.56 -2.37 -8.25
CA LEU A 135 -2.76 -3.58 -9.07
C LEU A 135 -3.00 -3.26 -10.54
N HIS A 136 -3.79 -2.23 -10.84
CA HIS A 136 -3.97 -1.73 -12.21
C HIS A 136 -2.66 -1.22 -12.80
N ALA A 137 -1.91 -0.40 -12.06
CA ALA A 137 -0.60 0.09 -12.50
C ALA A 137 0.40 -1.05 -12.74
N GLY A 138 0.28 -2.15 -12.00
CA GLY A 138 1.06 -3.37 -12.20
C GLY A 138 0.57 -4.31 -13.31
N GLY A 139 -0.50 -3.95 -14.04
CA GLY A 139 -1.04 -4.76 -15.13
C GLY A 139 -1.64 -6.10 -14.68
N VAL A 140 -2.24 -6.15 -13.49
CA VAL A 140 -2.84 -7.38 -12.96
C VAL A 140 -4.20 -7.64 -13.63
N GLU A 141 -4.28 -8.67 -14.46
CA GLU A 141 -5.53 -9.02 -15.19
C GLU A 141 -6.33 -10.18 -14.56
N ASN A 142 -5.67 -11.08 -13.81
CA ASN A 142 -6.27 -12.29 -13.25
C ASN A 142 -6.46 -12.18 -11.74
N ASP A 143 -7.34 -11.28 -11.31
CA ASP A 143 -7.66 -11.04 -9.90
C ASP A 143 -9.18 -10.98 -9.71
N GLU A 144 -9.72 -11.80 -8.80
CA GLU A 144 -11.17 -11.88 -8.57
C GLU A 144 -11.72 -10.70 -7.74
N TRP A 145 -10.85 -9.98 -7.03
CA TRP A 145 -11.24 -8.83 -6.21
C TRP A 145 -11.16 -7.53 -7.00
N LEU A 146 -10.15 -7.37 -7.86
CA LEU A 146 -9.89 -6.12 -8.59
C LEU A 146 -11.10 -5.55 -9.37
N PRO A 147 -11.94 -6.35 -10.07
CA PRO A 147 -13.13 -5.81 -10.75
C PRO A 147 -14.13 -5.19 -9.77
N ARG A 148 -14.40 -5.84 -8.63
CA ARG A 148 -15.33 -5.32 -7.61
C ARG A 148 -14.76 -4.08 -6.93
N ALA A 149 -13.45 -4.08 -6.65
CA ALA A 149 -12.77 -2.91 -6.10
C ALA A 149 -12.81 -1.71 -7.07
N THR A 150 -12.71 -1.97 -8.38
CA THR A 150 -12.78 -0.94 -9.41
C THR A 150 -14.17 -0.30 -9.46
N GLU A 151 -15.23 -1.12 -9.51
CA GLU A 151 -16.62 -0.66 -9.43
C GLU A 151 -16.89 0.14 -8.13
N TRP A 152 -16.40 -0.36 -7.00
CA TRP A 152 -16.48 0.34 -5.72
C TRP A 152 -15.82 1.72 -5.78
N CYS A 153 -14.62 1.82 -6.36
CA CYS A 153 -13.87 3.07 -6.47
C CYS A 153 -14.63 4.11 -7.30
N TRP A 154 -15.18 3.72 -8.46
CA TRP A 154 -15.96 4.63 -9.30
C TRP A 154 -17.21 5.15 -8.58
N HIS A 155 -17.99 4.26 -7.96
CA HIS A 155 -19.13 4.67 -7.16
C HIS A 155 -18.76 5.58 -5.99
N ALA A 156 -17.65 5.30 -5.31
CA ALA A 156 -17.15 6.15 -4.23
C ALA A 156 -16.77 7.54 -4.74
N ILE A 157 -16.19 7.66 -5.94
CA ILE A 157 -15.87 8.96 -6.58
C ILE A 157 -17.14 9.74 -6.92
N GLU A 158 -18.13 9.10 -7.53
CA GLU A 158 -19.39 9.75 -7.90
C GLU A 158 -20.19 10.25 -6.68
N ALA A 159 -20.17 9.48 -5.59
CA ALA A 159 -20.92 9.80 -4.38
C ALA A 159 -20.24 10.84 -3.48
N GLN A 160 -18.96 11.16 -3.71
CA GLN A 160 -18.17 11.95 -2.77
C GLN A 160 -18.52 13.44 -2.81
N GLN A 161 -18.96 13.98 -1.67
CA GLN A 161 -19.31 15.41 -1.54
C GLN A 161 -18.17 16.28 -1.01
N ALA A 162 -17.27 15.73 -0.20
CA ALA A 162 -16.13 16.45 0.37
C ALA A 162 -14.94 15.50 0.58
N ALA A 163 -13.88 15.65 -0.21
CA ALA A 163 -12.72 14.76 -0.14
C ALA A 163 -11.63 15.31 0.78
N SER A 164 -11.08 14.45 1.64
CA SER A 164 -9.86 14.76 2.40
C SER A 164 -8.64 14.70 1.48
N ALA A 165 -7.50 15.23 1.93
CA ALA A 165 -6.25 15.16 1.16
C ALA A 165 -5.79 13.72 0.90
N TYR A 166 -5.94 12.82 1.87
CA TYR A 166 -5.62 11.40 1.69
C TYR A 166 -6.57 10.70 0.74
N TRP A 167 -7.86 11.01 0.83
CA TRP A 167 -8.85 10.49 -0.11
C TRP A 167 -8.50 10.92 -1.54
N LEU A 168 -8.22 12.20 -1.77
CA LEU A 168 -7.80 12.71 -3.08
C LEU A 168 -6.52 12.06 -3.59
N LYS A 169 -5.51 11.90 -2.72
CA LYS A 169 -4.24 11.25 -3.06
C LYS A 169 -4.51 9.85 -3.66
N TYR A 170 -5.27 9.02 -2.96
CA TYR A 170 -5.50 7.66 -3.42
C TYR A 170 -6.45 7.58 -4.62
N ALA A 171 -7.51 8.41 -4.65
CA ALA A 171 -8.40 8.47 -5.80
C ALA A 171 -7.67 8.91 -7.09
N CYS A 172 -6.79 9.92 -7.01
CA CYS A 172 -5.97 10.30 -8.16
C CYS A 172 -5.02 9.18 -8.59
N ALA A 173 -4.36 8.50 -7.64
CA ALA A 173 -3.48 7.38 -7.96
C ALA A 173 -4.23 6.22 -8.66
N PHE A 174 -5.48 5.98 -8.26
CA PHE A 174 -6.37 5.04 -8.95
C PHE A 174 -6.70 5.53 -10.37
N LEU A 175 -7.14 6.77 -10.53
CA LEU A 175 -7.51 7.35 -11.83
C LEU A 175 -6.34 7.44 -12.81
N ASP A 176 -5.10 7.59 -12.33
CA ASP A 176 -3.90 7.57 -13.16
C ASP A 176 -3.60 6.16 -13.73
N ALA A 177 -4.13 5.11 -13.10
CA ALA A 177 -3.85 3.71 -13.41
C ALA A 177 -4.98 2.99 -14.15
N VAL A 178 -6.23 3.45 -13.99
CA VAL A 178 -7.42 2.79 -14.55
C VAL A 178 -7.87 3.50 -15.82
N PRO A 179 -8.25 2.76 -16.89
CA PRO A 179 -8.88 3.37 -18.06
C PRO A 179 -10.15 4.14 -17.69
N ASP A 180 -10.43 5.24 -18.40
CA ASP A 180 -11.68 5.99 -18.24
C ASP A 180 -12.90 5.06 -18.38
N GLU A 181 -13.93 5.29 -17.54
CA GLU A 181 -15.23 4.64 -17.71
C GLU A 181 -15.82 4.98 -19.09
N GLN A 182 -16.43 3.97 -19.73
CA GLN A 182 -17.13 4.13 -21.01
C GLN A 182 -18.56 4.63 -20.83
#